data_AF-A0ABD6CG55-F1
#
_entry.id   AF-A0ABD6CG55-F1
#
_cell.length_a   1.000
_cell.length_b   1.000
_cell.length_c   1.000
_cell.angle_alpha   90.00
_cell.angle_beta   90.00
_cell.angle_gamma   90.00
#
_symmetry.space_group_name_H-M   'P 1'
#
loop_
_entity.id
_entity.type
_entity.pdbx_description
1 polymer ?
#
loop_
_entity_poly.entity_id
_entity_poly.type
_entity_poly.pdbx_seq_one_letter_code
_entity_poly.pdbx_strand_id
1 'polypeptide(L)'
;MPVDNDAELSAILDLDPIAVVGCSSTPGKDAHEIPRYMQDHGYEIVPVNPFADEILGRTAYDSLAAVDEEIELVDVFRPSEEVAGIVDESLQRDDVEAIWTQLGISDDEAAARAEAAGRRVVQDKCLKVEHRRLKG
;
A
#
# COMPACT_ATOMS: atom_id res chain seq x y z
N MET A 1 16.80 0.58 6.26
CA MET A 1 16.91 -0.49 5.26
C MET A 1 15.55 -1.13 5.17
N PRO A 2 15.03 -1.36 3.95
CA PRO A 2 13.70 -1.92 3.77
C PRO A 2 13.55 -3.23 4.53
N VAL A 3 12.36 -3.43 5.08
CA VAL A 3 12.00 -4.59 5.89
C VAL A 3 12.03 -5.87 5.04
N ASP A 4 12.83 -6.85 5.48
CA ASP A 4 13.03 -8.11 4.77
C ASP A 4 12.91 -9.36 5.65
N ASN A 5 12.72 -9.21 6.97
CA ASN A 5 12.59 -10.33 7.90
C ASN A 5 11.11 -10.65 8.22
N ASP A 6 10.84 -11.93 8.49
CA ASP A 6 9.49 -12.45 8.68
C ASP A 6 8.74 -11.82 9.86
N ALA A 7 9.43 -11.47 10.95
CA ALA A 7 8.79 -10.92 12.14
C ALA A 7 8.22 -9.52 11.86
N GLU A 8 9.01 -8.65 11.24
CA GLU A 8 8.57 -7.31 10.87
C GLU A 8 7.57 -7.33 9.71
N LEU A 9 7.76 -8.20 8.70
CA LEU A 9 6.78 -8.39 7.63
C LEU A 9 5.42 -8.83 8.20
N SER A 10 5.42 -9.78 9.13
CA SER A 10 4.19 -10.24 9.79
C SER A 10 3.53 -9.10 10.57
N ALA A 11 4.30 -8.26 11.28
CA ALA A 11 3.74 -7.11 12.00
C ALA A 11 3.18 -6.03 11.07
N ILE A 12 3.79 -5.78 9.90
CA ILE A 12 3.24 -4.85 8.90
C ILE A 12 1.96 -5.40 8.28
N LEU A 13 1.89 -6.72 8.08
CA LEU A 13 0.69 -7.39 7.59
C LEU A 13 -0.47 -7.36 8.59
N ASP A 14 -0.27 -6.97 9.86
CA ASP A 14 -1.37 -6.76 10.81
C ASP A 14 -2.00 -5.36 10.70
N LEU A 15 -1.41 -4.45 9.92
CA LEU A 15 -1.91 -3.08 9.76
C LEU A 15 -3.14 -3.05 8.85
N ASP A 16 -4.14 -2.26 9.28
CA ASP A 16 -5.43 -2.09 8.61
C ASP A 16 -6.07 -0.79 9.12
N PRO A 17 -6.59 0.12 8.26
CA PRO A 17 -6.89 -0.05 6.84
C PRO A 17 -5.71 0.10 5.86
N ILE A 18 -5.87 -0.44 4.65
CA ILE A 18 -4.88 -0.41 3.56
C ILE A 18 -5.32 0.56 2.45
N ALA A 19 -4.58 1.66 2.28
CA ALA A 19 -4.68 2.52 1.10
C ALA A 19 -3.97 1.87 -0.09
N VAL A 20 -4.67 1.68 -1.20
CA VAL A 20 -4.10 1.09 -2.41
C VAL A 20 -3.92 2.16 -3.48
N VAL A 21 -2.69 2.65 -3.63
CA VAL A 21 -2.35 3.70 -4.59
C VAL A 21 -2.13 3.10 -5.98
N GLY A 22 -2.97 3.50 -6.93
CA GLY A 22 -3.06 2.87 -8.25
C GLY A 22 -4.01 1.67 -8.28
N CYS A 23 -4.93 1.57 -7.32
CA CYS A 23 -5.94 0.51 -7.29
C CYS A 23 -6.73 0.49 -8.61
N SER A 24 -6.95 -0.70 -9.19
CA SER A 24 -7.62 -0.81 -10.48
C SER A 24 -9.06 -1.31 -10.34
N SER A 25 -9.97 -0.73 -11.12
CA SER A 25 -11.32 -1.26 -11.32
C SER A 25 -11.38 -2.45 -12.28
N THR A 26 -10.26 -2.82 -12.92
CA THR A 26 -10.22 -3.86 -13.97
C THR A 26 -9.88 -5.23 -13.39
N PRO A 27 -10.79 -6.22 -13.44
CA PRO A 27 -10.50 -7.59 -13.02
C PRO A 27 -9.33 -8.21 -13.80
N GLY A 28 -8.54 -9.04 -13.12
CA GLY A 28 -7.35 -9.68 -13.66
C GLY A 28 -6.08 -8.84 -13.64
N LYS A 29 -6.14 -7.55 -13.31
CA LYS A 29 -4.93 -6.77 -12.99
C LYS A 29 -4.49 -7.05 -11.55
N ASP A 30 -3.19 -7.11 -11.29
CA ASP A 30 -2.67 -7.31 -9.93
C ASP A 30 -3.17 -6.23 -8.96
N ALA A 31 -3.23 -4.96 -9.42
CA ALA A 31 -3.78 -3.83 -8.69
C ALA A 31 -5.31 -3.91 -8.41
N HIS A 32 -5.99 -4.95 -8.90
CA HIS A 32 -7.37 -5.28 -8.56
C HIS A 32 -7.43 -6.57 -7.73
N GLU A 33 -6.73 -7.62 -8.18
CA GLU A 33 -6.81 -8.96 -7.59
C GLU A 33 -6.12 -9.07 -6.22
N ILE A 34 -5.06 -8.30 -5.98
CA ILE A 34 -4.36 -8.30 -4.69
C ILE A 34 -5.17 -7.56 -3.62
N PRO A 35 -5.65 -6.32 -3.85
CA PRO A 35 -6.56 -5.66 -2.90
C PRO A 35 -7.84 -6.46 -2.66
N ARG A 36 -8.44 -7.04 -3.70
CA ARG A 36 -9.60 -7.91 -3.55
C ARG A 36 -9.30 -9.11 -2.65
N TYR A 37 -8.14 -9.75 -2.86
CA TYR A 37 -7.71 -10.84 -2.00
C TYR A 37 -7.59 -10.40 -0.54
N MET A 38 -7.02 -9.23 -0.27
CA MET A 38 -6.91 -8.70 1.10
C MET A 38 -8.31 -8.41 1.69
N GLN A 39 -9.21 -7.82 0.91
CA GLN A 39 -10.62 -7.61 1.30
C GLN A 39 -11.32 -8.93 1.65
N ASP A 40 -11.12 -9.99 0.85
CA ASP A 40 -11.66 -11.34 1.10
C ASP A 40 -11.09 -11.96 2.41
N HIS A 41 -9.96 -11.47 2.91
CA HIS A 41 -9.34 -11.90 4.18
C HIS A 41 -9.65 -10.95 5.35
N GLY A 42 -10.57 -10.01 5.17
CA GLY A 42 -11.10 -9.17 6.25
C GLY A 42 -10.40 -7.82 6.42
N TYR A 43 -9.48 -7.45 5.53
CA TYR A 43 -8.87 -6.13 5.53
C TYR A 43 -9.79 -5.09 4.91
N GLU A 44 -9.74 -3.88 5.45
CA GLU A 44 -10.36 -2.70 4.90
C GLU A 44 -9.49 -2.10 3.79
N ILE A 45 -10.04 -2.02 2.57
CA ILE A 45 -9.35 -1.46 1.41
C ILE A 45 -9.88 -0.06 1.12
N VAL A 46 -8.95 0.89 1.02
CA VAL A 46 -9.18 2.28 0.63
C VAL A 46 -8.58 2.50 -0.77
N PRO A 47 -9.37 2.48 -1.86
CA PRO A 47 -8.86 2.63 -3.21
C PRO A 47 -8.43 4.07 -3.49
N VAL A 48 -7.23 4.26 -4.04
CA VAL A 48 -6.75 5.56 -4.54
C VAL A 48 -6.50 5.47 -6.04
N ASN A 49 -7.39 6.09 -6.82
CA ASN A 49 -7.35 6.14 -8.28
C ASN A 49 -8.24 7.29 -8.83
N PRO A 50 -7.67 8.33 -9.46
CA PRO A 50 -8.43 9.49 -9.95
C PRO A 50 -9.29 9.24 -11.19
N PHE A 51 -9.31 8.01 -11.71
CA PHE A 51 -10.05 7.64 -12.93
C PHE A 51 -11.25 6.74 -12.65
N ALA A 52 -11.63 6.54 -11.39
CA ALA A 52 -12.79 5.74 -11.01
C ALA A 52 -13.46 6.36 -9.78
N ASP A 53 -14.79 6.31 -9.72
CA ASP A 53 -15.55 6.76 -8.54
C ASP A 53 -15.68 5.66 -7.48
N GLU A 54 -15.68 4.39 -7.89
CA GLU A 54 -15.85 3.23 -7.01
C GLU A 54 -14.98 2.06 -7.49
N ILE A 55 -14.30 1.39 -6.56
CA ILE A 55 -13.51 0.17 -6.79
C ILE A 55 -13.75 -0.78 -5.63
N LEU A 56 -14.03 -2.06 -5.91
CA LEU A 56 -14.28 -3.10 -4.89
C LEU A 56 -15.40 -2.74 -3.90
N GLY A 57 -16.43 -2.01 -4.39
CA GLY A 57 -17.56 -1.57 -3.58
C GLY A 57 -17.23 -0.45 -2.58
N ARG A 58 -16.09 0.23 -2.76
CA ARG A 58 -15.60 1.34 -1.94
C ARG A 58 -15.40 2.58 -2.80
N THR A 59 -15.68 3.75 -2.25
CA THR A 59 -15.36 5.04 -2.88
C THR A 59 -13.87 5.07 -3.21
N ALA A 60 -13.52 5.46 -4.44
CA ALA A 60 -12.14 5.66 -4.84
C ALA A 60 -11.78 7.15 -4.72
N TYR A 61 -10.63 7.44 -4.11
CA TYR A 61 -10.13 8.80 -3.92
C TYR A 61 -9.13 9.18 -5.03
N ASP A 62 -9.09 10.46 -5.38
CA ASP A 62 -8.20 10.95 -6.45
C ASP A 62 -6.72 10.90 -6.08
N SER A 63 -6.39 11.04 -4.78
CA SER A 63 -5.04 11.01 -4.24
C SER A 63 -5.05 10.57 -2.78
N LEU A 64 -3.87 10.23 -2.24
CA LEU A 64 -3.74 9.83 -0.84
C LEU A 64 -4.06 11.00 0.10
N ALA A 65 -3.72 12.21 -0.31
CA ALA A 65 -4.05 13.44 0.41
C ALA A 65 -5.57 13.74 0.45
N ALA A 66 -6.37 13.18 -0.46
CA ALA A 66 -7.82 13.36 -0.49
C ALA A 66 -8.58 12.37 0.41
N VAL A 67 -7.91 11.33 0.92
CA VAL A 67 -8.50 10.32 1.80
C VAL A 67 -8.80 10.94 3.17
N ASP A 68 -10.08 11.02 3.54
CA ASP A 68 -10.54 11.55 4.83
C ASP A 68 -10.76 10.50 5.92
N GLU A 69 -10.62 9.21 5.58
CA GLU A 69 -10.60 8.08 6.53
C GLU A 69 -9.19 7.69 7.00
N GLU A 70 -9.09 6.90 8.06
CA GLU A 70 -7.82 6.41 8.62
C GLU A 70 -7.18 5.36 7.72
N ILE A 71 -5.85 5.40 7.59
CA ILE A 71 -5.06 4.43 6.82
C ILE A 71 -3.74 4.13 7.55
N GLU A 72 -3.45 2.86 7.78
CA GLU A 72 -2.24 2.43 8.49
C GLU A 72 -1.14 1.95 7.52
N LEU A 73 -1.55 1.37 6.38
CA LEU A 73 -0.66 0.82 5.36
C LEU A 73 -0.94 1.45 3.99
N VAL A 74 0.11 1.92 3.31
CA VAL A 74 0.04 2.39 1.92
C VAL A 74 0.65 1.34 1.00
N ASP A 75 -0.17 0.69 0.17
CA ASP A 75 0.23 -0.31 -0.83
C ASP A 75 0.27 0.29 -2.25
N VAL A 76 1.44 0.25 -2.88
CA VAL A 76 1.76 1.02 -4.09
C VAL A 76 1.85 0.14 -5.32
N PHE A 77 0.96 0.40 -6.30
CA PHE A 77 0.93 -0.21 -7.63
C PHE A 77 1.34 0.76 -8.75
N ARG A 78 1.88 1.94 -8.41
CA ARG A 78 2.37 2.94 -9.37
C ARG A 78 3.84 2.69 -9.72
N PRO A 79 4.29 3.06 -10.93
CA PRO A 79 5.69 2.90 -11.34
C PRO A 79 6.69 3.54 -10.35
N SER A 80 7.91 3.01 -10.28
CA SER A 80 8.96 3.49 -9.38
C SER A 80 9.22 4.99 -9.43
N GLU A 81 9.10 5.62 -10.61
CA GLU A 81 9.28 7.07 -10.78
C GLU A 81 8.25 7.93 -10.03
N GLU A 82 7.10 7.35 -9.64
CA GLU A 82 6.05 8.02 -8.87
C GLU A 82 6.15 7.77 -7.36
N VAL A 83 6.98 6.80 -6.91
CA VAL A 83 7.06 6.38 -5.51
C VAL A 83 7.50 7.54 -4.60
N ALA A 84 8.44 8.37 -5.04
CA ALA A 84 8.91 9.52 -4.27
C ALA A 84 7.77 10.46 -3.86
N GLY A 85 6.83 10.76 -4.76
CA GLY A 85 5.68 11.62 -4.47
C GLY A 85 4.66 10.94 -3.55
N ILE A 86 4.46 9.63 -3.72
CA ILE A 86 3.56 8.85 -2.86
C ILE A 86 4.09 8.76 -1.44
N VAL A 87 5.41 8.62 -1.27
CA VAL A 87 6.06 8.71 0.04
C VAL A 87 5.84 10.09 0.66
N ASP A 88 6.00 11.17 -0.11
CA ASP A 88 5.78 12.53 0.41
C ASP A 88 4.32 12.77 0.84
N GLU A 89 3.33 12.22 0.14
CA GLU A 89 1.93 12.22 0.58
C GLU A 89 1.73 11.37 1.84
N SER A 90 2.34 10.19 1.90
CA SER A 90 2.26 9.28 3.05
C SER A 90 2.86 9.90 4.31
N LEU A 91 3.93 10.69 4.18
CA LEU A 91 4.59 11.36 5.31
C LEU A 91 3.83 12.58 5.83
N GLN A 92 2.86 13.10 5.09
CA GLN A 92 1.96 14.15 5.58
C GLN A 92 0.86 13.59 6.49
N ARG A 93 0.77 12.27 6.60
CA ARG A 93 -0.22 11.56 7.38
C ARG A 93 0.42 10.98 8.63
N ASP A 94 -0.22 11.18 9.78
CA ASP A 94 0.28 10.71 11.07
C ASP A 94 -0.05 9.22 11.30
N ASP A 95 -1.18 8.76 10.76
CA ASP A 95 -1.76 7.41 10.86
C ASP A 95 -1.03 6.35 10.02
N VAL A 96 -0.33 6.75 8.95
CA VAL A 96 0.41 5.80 8.11
C VAL A 96 1.63 5.27 8.85
N GLU A 97 1.66 3.98 9.18
CA GLU A 97 2.79 3.36 9.87
C GLU A 97 3.77 2.64 8.93
N ALA A 98 3.30 2.24 7.76
CA ALA A 98 4.12 1.53 6.78
C ALA A 98 3.76 1.85 5.32
N ILE A 99 4.77 1.75 4.46
CA ILE A 99 4.65 1.89 3.00
C ILE A 99 5.15 0.60 2.36
N TRP A 100 4.39 0.06 1.42
CA TRP A 100 4.65 -1.19 0.74
C TRP A 100 4.64 -0.97 -0.77
N THR A 101 5.74 -1.27 -1.46
CA THR A 101 5.78 -1.24 -2.92
C THR A 101 5.71 -2.66 -3.49
N GLN A 102 4.82 -2.85 -4.46
CA GLN A 102 4.59 -4.15 -5.08
C GLN A 102 5.77 -4.60 -5.94
N LEU A 103 5.71 -5.83 -6.44
CA LEU A 103 6.77 -6.42 -7.26
C LEU A 103 7.17 -5.51 -8.43
N GLY A 104 8.47 -5.33 -8.61
CA GLY A 104 9.09 -4.49 -9.63
C GLY A 104 9.04 -2.99 -9.34
N ILE A 105 8.53 -2.57 -8.17
CA ILE A 105 8.43 -1.16 -7.78
C ILE A 105 9.36 -0.91 -6.58
N SER A 106 10.23 0.08 -6.70
CA SER A 106 11.20 0.45 -5.67
C SER A 106 11.78 1.85 -5.92
N ASP A 107 12.07 2.58 -4.87
CA ASP A 107 12.84 3.82 -4.84
C ASP A 107 13.61 3.91 -3.51
N ASP A 108 14.91 3.63 -3.56
CA ASP A 108 15.75 3.58 -2.36
C ASP A 108 15.91 4.94 -1.66
N GLU A 109 15.85 6.05 -2.41
CA GLU A 109 15.95 7.39 -1.84
C GLU A 109 14.66 7.76 -1.10
N ALA A 110 13.51 7.45 -1.70
CA ALA A 110 12.21 7.63 -1.07
C ALA A 110 12.06 6.71 0.15
N ALA A 111 12.49 5.45 0.06
CA ALA A 111 12.48 4.51 1.18
C ALA A 111 13.32 5.04 2.36
N ALA A 112 14.55 5.50 2.10
CA ALA A 112 15.41 6.06 3.15
C ALA A 112 14.79 7.30 3.82
N ARG A 113 14.06 8.13 3.06
CA ARG A 113 13.34 9.29 3.60
C ARG A 113 12.19 8.86 4.53
N ALA A 114 11.39 7.89 4.10
CA ALA A 114 10.29 7.37 4.91
C ALA A 114 10.78 6.74 6.22
N GLU A 115 11.87 5.96 6.15
CA GLU A 115 12.52 5.37 7.32
C GLU A 115 13.08 6.42 8.28
N ALA A 116 13.71 7.47 7.76
CA ALA A 116 14.21 8.57 8.57
C ALA A 116 13.09 9.33 9.30
N ALA A 117 11.87 9.32 8.74
CA ALA A 117 10.67 9.84 9.37
C ALA A 117 9.97 8.83 10.31
N GLY A 118 10.55 7.64 10.52
CA GLY A 118 10.04 6.63 11.44
C GLY A 118 9.00 5.68 10.84
N ARG A 119 8.79 5.69 9.53
CA ARG A 119 7.88 4.75 8.84
C ARG A 119 8.62 3.47 8.49
N ARG A 120 7.92 2.33 8.52
CA ARG A 120 8.43 1.06 8.00
C ARG A 120 8.27 1.02 6.49
N VAL A 121 9.24 0.48 5.75
CA VAL A 121 9.16 0.39 4.30
C VAL A 121 9.42 -1.04 3.84
N VAL A 122 8.54 -1.56 3.01
CA VAL A 122 8.72 -2.82 2.29
C VAL A 122 8.85 -2.49 0.81
N GLN A 123 9.88 -3.02 0.15
CA GLN A 123 10.07 -2.83 -1.29
C GLN A 123 10.07 -4.15 -2.05
N ASP A 124 9.57 -4.11 -3.29
CA ASP A 124 9.63 -5.22 -4.26
C ASP A 124 9.08 -6.54 -3.70
N LYS A 125 7.89 -6.49 -3.07
CA LYS A 125 7.20 -7.69 -2.55
C LYS A 125 5.73 -7.68 -2.89
N CYS A 126 5.17 -8.85 -3.16
CA CYS A 126 3.73 -8.98 -3.37
C CYS A 126 3.01 -9.17 -2.03
N LEU A 127 2.15 -8.21 -1.65
CA LEU A 127 1.41 -8.24 -0.39
C LEU A 127 0.61 -9.55 -0.21
N LYS A 128 -0.09 -10.01 -1.26
CA LYS A 128 -0.82 -11.28 -1.26
C LYS A 128 0.08 -12.50 -1.03
N VAL A 129 1.27 -12.53 -1.62
CA VAL A 129 2.21 -13.67 -1.46
C VAL A 129 2.73 -13.71 -0.04
N GLU A 130 3.16 -12.57 0.51
CA GLU A 130 3.66 -12.49 1.88
C GLU A 130 2.55 -12.76 2.91
N HIS A 131 1.35 -12.21 2.70
CA HIS A 131 0.19 -12.53 3.52
C HIS A 131 -0.10 -14.03 3.54
N ARG A 132 -0.16 -14.71 2.38
CA ARG A 132 -0.36 -16.17 2.33
C ARG A 132 0.73 -16.95 3.05
N ARG A 133 1.97 -16.47 2.97
CA ARG A 133 3.14 -17.15 3.56
C ARG A 133 3.17 -17.00 5.08
N LEU A 134 2.74 -15.86 5.62
CA LEU A 134 2.92 -15.49 7.03
C LEU A 134 1.64 -15.48 7.86
N LYS A 135 0.47 -15.34 7.23
CA LYS A 135 -0.86 -15.25 7.88
C LYS A 135 -1.85 -16.32 7.41
N GLY A 136 -1.53 -17.04 6.33
CA GLY A 136 -2.36 -18.06 5.69
C GLY A 136 -2.18 -19.48 6.23
#